data_AF-A0A6S7KMF7-F1
#
_entry.id   AF-A0A6S7KMF7-F1
#
_cell.length_a   1.000
_cell.length_b   1.000
_cell.length_c   1.000
_cell.angle_alpha   90.00
_cell.angle_beta   90.00
_cell.angle_gamma   90.00
#
_symmetry.space_group_name_H-M   'P 1'
#
loop_
_entity.id
_entity.type
_entity.pdbx_description
1 polymer ?
#
loop_
_entity_poly.entity_id
_entity_poly.type
_entity_poly.pdbx_seq_one_letter_code
_entity_poly.pdbx_strand_id
1 'polypeptide(L)'
;MVNDIKTVNPINQLVKFADDMTLEVPGNENGDTSQAEVDSIETWSENNRMSLNMEKTYEMIVRRNIPTLLPDPFPFIKRRTWLNILGITLQDLPSKWDLHFDEMLKKA
;
A
#
# COMPACT_ATOMS: atom_id res chain seq x y z
N MET A 1 5.44 24.29 -7.22
CA MET A 1 5.34 22.81 -7.24
C MET A 1 3.86 22.51 -7.44
N VAL A 2 3.48 21.87 -8.54
CA VAL A 2 2.07 21.63 -8.88
C VAL A 2 1.54 20.61 -7.85
N ASN A 3 0.67 21.08 -6.96
CA ASN A 3 -0.11 20.36 -5.93
C ASN A 3 0.49 19.04 -5.42
N ASP A 4 1.08 19.04 -4.22
CA ASP A 4 1.42 17.80 -3.53
C ASP A 4 0.22 16.85 -3.45
N ILE A 5 0.47 15.56 -3.68
CA ILE A 5 -0.56 14.53 -3.60
C ILE A 5 -1.11 14.43 -2.17
N LYS A 6 -2.42 14.21 -2.05
CA LYS A 6 -3.14 14.02 -0.79
C LYS A 6 -4.17 12.92 -0.95
N THR A 7 -4.55 12.32 0.16
CA THR A 7 -5.65 11.36 0.18
C THR A 7 -6.98 12.04 -0.15
N VAL A 8 -7.85 11.30 -0.84
CA VAL A 8 -9.23 11.72 -1.11
C VAL A 8 -10.06 11.60 0.16
N ASN A 9 -9.92 10.50 0.89
CA ASN A 9 -10.55 10.30 2.18
C ASN A 9 -9.60 10.71 3.32
N PRO A 10 -10.01 11.62 4.21
CA PRO A 10 -9.16 12.11 5.30
C PRO A 10 -8.80 11.05 6.35
N ILE A 11 -9.47 9.89 6.36
CA ILE A 11 -9.14 8.76 7.25
C ILE A 11 -7.94 7.96 6.73
N ASN A 12 -7.71 8.00 5.42
CA ASN A 12 -6.59 7.30 4.79
C ASN A 12 -5.30 8.07 5.00
N GLN A 13 -4.17 7.36 4.98
CA GLN A 13 -2.85 7.97 5.07
C GLN A 13 -2.03 7.66 3.81
N LEU A 14 -1.36 8.68 3.29
CA LEU A 14 -0.46 8.55 2.15
C LEU A 14 0.90 9.08 2.54
N VAL A 15 1.91 8.22 2.40
CA VAL A 15 3.31 8.56 2.61
C VAL A 15 4.03 8.45 1.28
N LYS A 16 4.65 9.55 0.84
CA LYS A 16 5.48 9.60 -0.36
C LYS A 16 6.93 9.83 0.04
N PHE A 17 7.84 9.03 -0.49
CA PHE A 17 9.27 9.21 -0.32
C PHE A 17 9.97 8.98 -1.65
N ALA A 18 10.63 10.01 -2.17
CA ALA A 18 11.19 10.00 -3.53
C ALA A 18 10.12 9.60 -4.58
N ASP A 19 10.33 8.49 -5.28
CA ASP A 19 9.44 7.88 -6.28
C ASP A 19 8.47 6.83 -5.72
N ASP A 20 8.70 6.35 -4.50
CA ASP A 20 7.82 5.40 -3.83
C ASP A 20 6.66 6.09 -3.10
N MET A 21 5.48 5.45 -3.15
CA MET A 21 4.30 5.86 -2.39
C MET A 21 3.71 4.66 -1.62
N THR A 22 3.25 4.92 -0.41
CA THR A 22 2.54 3.96 0.43
C THR A 22 1.21 4.57 0.84
N LEU A 23 0.12 3.87 0.50
CA LEU A 23 -1.24 4.23 0.88
C LEU A 23 -1.74 3.24 1.94
N GLU A 24 -2.20 3.77 3.06
CA GLU A 24 -2.83 3.02 4.14
C GLU A 24 -4.32 3.34 4.16
N VAL A 25 -5.14 2.31 3.96
CA VAL A 25 -6.60 2.39 4.00
C VAL A 25 -7.11 1.58 5.19
N PRO A 26 -7.62 2.23 6.25
CA PRO A 26 -8.19 1.51 7.38
C PRO A 26 -9.44 0.73 6.96
N GLY A 27 -9.44 -0.58 7.20
CA GLY A 27 -10.62 -1.41 7.03
C GLY A 27 -11.73 -0.97 7.99
N ASN A 28 -12.79 -0.35 7.47
CA ASN A 28 -13.88 0.20 8.25
C ASN A 28 -15.24 -0.28 7.73
N GLU A 29 -16.27 -0.08 8.54
CA GLU A 29 -17.66 -0.47 8.23
C GLU A 29 -18.27 0.38 7.11
N ASN A 30 -17.68 1.55 6.82
CA ASN A 30 -18.17 2.51 5.83
C ASN A 30 -17.75 2.15 4.38
N GLY A 31 -17.10 1.01 4.19
CA GLY A 31 -16.73 0.46 2.89
C GLY A 31 -15.27 0.68 2.50
N ASP A 32 -14.86 0.01 1.43
CA ASP A 32 -13.51 0.12 0.90
C ASP A 32 -13.36 1.43 0.10
N THR A 33 -12.37 2.24 0.46
CA THR A 33 -12.06 3.52 -0.18
C THR A 33 -10.82 3.45 -1.05
N SER A 34 -10.18 2.28 -1.13
CA SER A 34 -8.94 2.04 -1.89
C SER A 34 -9.08 2.45 -3.36
N GLN A 35 -10.22 2.18 -4.00
CA GLN A 35 -10.42 2.48 -5.41
C GLN A 35 -10.32 3.97 -5.71
N ALA A 36 -11.04 4.79 -4.94
CA ALA A 36 -11.03 6.24 -5.12
C ALA A 36 -9.63 6.84 -4.91
N GLU A 37 -8.83 6.27 -4.00
CA GLU A 37 -7.47 6.73 -3.75
C GLU A 37 -6.53 6.35 -4.91
N VAL A 38 -6.61 5.12 -5.41
CA VAL A 38 -5.80 4.66 -6.55
C VAL A 38 -6.10 5.49 -7.80
N ASP A 39 -7.38 5.73 -8.10
CA ASP A 39 -7.80 6.56 -9.23
C ASP A 39 -7.27 8.00 -9.10
N SER A 40 -7.24 8.53 -7.87
CA SER A 40 -6.68 9.85 -7.59
C SER A 40 -5.15 9.89 -7.74
N ILE A 41 -4.45 8.82 -7.35
CA ILE A 41 -3.00 8.69 -7.54
C ILE A 41 -2.66 8.62 -9.03
N GLU A 42 -3.43 7.87 -9.82
CA GLU A 42 -3.27 7.79 -11.28
C GLU A 42 -3.46 9.17 -11.92
N THR A 43 -4.58 9.82 -11.65
CA THR A 43 -4.89 11.17 -12.16
C THR A 43 -3.83 12.19 -11.75
N TRP A 44 -3.36 12.15 -10.50
CA TRP A 44 -2.29 13.04 -10.03
C TRP A 44 -0.97 12.78 -10.76
N SER A 45 -0.63 11.51 -10.97
CA SER A 45 0.59 11.11 -11.67
C SER A 45 0.59 11.62 -13.11
N GLU A 46 -0.52 11.43 -13.84
CA GLU A 46 -0.68 11.91 -15.21
C GLU A 46 -0.53 13.44 -15.29
N ASN A 47 -1.19 14.18 -14.40
CA ASN A 47 -1.10 15.65 -14.34
C ASN A 47 0.33 16.15 -14.07
N ASN A 48 1.13 15.36 -13.35
CA ASN A 48 2.53 15.66 -13.05
C ASN A 48 3.51 15.04 -14.05
N ARG A 49 3.02 14.44 -15.16
CA ARG A 49 3.83 13.76 -16.18
C ARG A 49 4.67 12.62 -15.61
N MET A 50 4.15 11.95 -14.60
CA MET A 50 4.69 10.73 -14.01
C MET A 50 3.87 9.53 -14.50
N SER A 51 4.46 8.33 -14.43
CA SER A 51 3.76 7.09 -14.75
C SER A 51 3.76 6.16 -13.54
N LEU A 52 2.60 5.58 -13.25
CA LEU A 52 2.47 4.57 -12.21
C LEU A 52 2.90 3.21 -12.76
N ASN A 53 3.81 2.51 -12.07
CA ASN A 53 4.22 1.17 -12.46
C ASN A 53 3.34 0.11 -11.80
N MET A 54 2.25 -0.28 -12.48
CA MET A 54 1.31 -1.29 -11.97
C MET A 54 1.94 -2.66 -11.74
N GLU A 55 2.98 -3.06 -12.50
CA GLU A 55 3.65 -4.35 -12.30
C GLU A 55 4.45 -4.42 -10.98
N LYS A 56 4.88 -3.25 -10.50
CA LYS A 56 5.57 -3.06 -9.21
C LYS A 56 4.66 -2.57 -8.10
N THR A 57 3.37 -2.39 -8.37
CA THR A 57 2.38 -2.00 -7.37
C THR A 57 1.81 -3.27 -6.73
N TYR A 58 1.85 -3.31 -5.40
CA TYR A 58 1.39 -4.44 -4.61
C TYR A 58 0.48 -3.97 -3.50
N GLU A 59 -0.53 -4.78 -3.19
CA GLU A 59 -1.38 -4.57 -2.02
C GLU A 59 -1.06 -5.63 -0.95
N MET A 60 -1.24 -5.27 0.31
CA MET A 60 -1.14 -6.19 1.44
C MET A 60 -2.25 -5.85 2.44
N ILE A 61 -2.95 -6.88 2.90
CA ILE A 61 -3.99 -6.73 3.92
C ILE A 61 -3.37 -7.07 5.26
N VAL A 62 -3.30 -6.08 6.15
CA VAL A 62 -2.95 -6.29 7.55
C VAL A 62 -4.24 -6.47 8.35
N ARG A 63 -4.36 -7.59 9.06
CA ARG A 63 -5.53 -7.86 9.90
C ARG A 63 -5.12 -8.34 11.28
N ARG A 64 -5.92 -7.96 12.27
CA ARG A 64 -5.95 -8.66 13.55
C ARG A 64 -6.57 -10.05 13.33
N ASN A 65 -6.24 -11.03 14.15
CA ASN A 65 -6.68 -12.43 14.04
C ASN A 65 -8.19 -12.60 14.34
N ILE A 66 -9.03 -11.88 13.60
CA ILE A 66 -10.49 -11.85 13.67
C ILE A 66 -10.98 -12.41 12.33
N PRO A 67 -11.96 -13.32 12.32
CA PRO A 67 -12.53 -13.87 11.10
C PRO A 67 -13.43 -12.82 10.42
N THR A 68 -12.83 -11.80 9.82
CA THR A 68 -13.47 -10.89 8.89
C THR A 68 -13.24 -11.37 7.46
N LEU A 69 -14.27 -11.18 6.61
CA LEU A 69 -14.16 -11.40 5.17
C LEU A 69 -13.05 -10.48 4.64
N LEU A 70 -12.16 -11.04 3.81
CA LEU A 70 -11.15 -10.22 3.15
C LEU A 70 -11.85 -9.32 2.12
N PRO A 71 -11.45 -8.05 1.99
CA PRO A 71 -11.88 -7.23 0.86
C PRO A 71 -11.47 -7.91 -0.44
N ASP A 72 -12.23 -7.67 -1.49
CA ASP A 72 -11.93 -8.23 -2.80
C ASP A 72 -10.53 -7.78 -3.27
N PRO A 73 -9.79 -8.62 -4.02
CA PRO A 73 -8.53 -8.21 -4.64
C PRO A 73 -8.72 -7.00 -5.53
N PHE A 74 -7.81 -6.04 -5.43
CA PHE A 74 -7.86 -4.87 -6.27
C PHE A 74 -7.55 -5.26 -7.74
N PRO A 75 -8.33 -4.80 -8.73
CA PRO A 75 -8.08 -5.13 -10.13
C PRO A 75 -6.66 -4.72 -10.55
N PHE A 76 -5.92 -5.62 -11.19
CA PHE A 76 -4.57 -5.37 -11.73
C PHE A 76 -3.44 -5.15 -10.71
N ILE A 77 -3.73 -4.98 -9.42
CA ILE A 77 -2.73 -4.94 -8.35
C ILE A 77 -2.60 -6.32 -7.72
N LYS A 78 -1.37 -6.82 -7.59
CA LYS A 78 -1.13 -8.15 -7.01
C LYS A 78 -1.12 -8.07 -5.49
N ARG A 79 -1.96 -8.89 -4.85
CA ARG A 79 -1.94 -9.09 -3.39
C ARG A 79 -0.75 -9.92 -2.94
N ARG A 80 -0.04 -9.45 -1.92
CA ARG A 80 1.08 -10.15 -1.27
C ARG A 80 0.86 -10.23 0.24
N THR A 81 1.56 -11.20 0.85
CA THR A 81 1.61 -11.37 2.31
C THR A 81 2.72 -10.53 2.96
N TRP A 82 3.53 -9.85 2.16
CA TRP A 82 4.60 -8.98 2.63
C TRP A 82 4.85 -7.84 1.65
N LEU A 83 5.34 -6.72 2.16
CA LEU A 83 5.78 -5.55 1.39
C LEU A 83 7.15 -5.09 1.91
N ASN A 84 7.97 -4.55 1.01
CA ASN A 84 9.18 -3.83 1.39
C ASN A 84 8.89 -2.34 1.26
N ILE A 85 8.97 -1.61 2.38
CA ILE A 85 8.70 -0.18 2.46
C ILE A 85 9.96 0.46 3.04
N LEU A 86 10.65 1.28 2.24
CA LEU A 86 11.87 1.99 2.65
C LEU A 86 12.97 1.10 3.27
N GLY A 87 13.09 -0.13 2.78
CA GLY A 87 14.08 -1.10 3.26
C GLY A 87 13.61 -1.95 4.46
N ILE A 88 12.39 -1.71 4.96
CA ILE A 88 11.76 -2.50 6.01
C ILE A 88 10.79 -3.48 5.37
N THR A 89 10.92 -4.77 5.71
CA THR A 89 9.99 -5.80 5.24
C THR A 89 8.86 -5.95 6.26
N LEU A 90 7.65 -5.58 5.87
CA LEU A 90 6.43 -5.80 6.66
C LEU A 90 5.73 -7.07 6.20
N GLN A 91 5.11 -7.78 7.13
CA GLN A 91 4.31 -8.98 6.85
C GLN A 91 2.85 -8.73 7.28
N ASP A 92 1.93 -9.38 6.58
CA ASP A 92 0.49 -9.32 6.81
C ASP A 92 0.08 -9.76 8.22
N LEU A 93 0.84 -10.69 8.80
CA LEU A 93 0.71 -11.16 10.16
C LEU A 93 1.75 -10.47 11.07
N PRO A 94 1.34 -9.52 11.91
CA PRO A 94 2.26 -8.77 12.78
C PRO A 94 2.90 -9.62 13.89
N SER A 95 2.61 -10.91 13.99
CA SER A 95 3.23 -11.85 14.94
C SER A 95 4.34 -12.70 14.31
N LYS A 96 4.59 -12.58 13.00
CA LYS A 96 5.63 -13.32 12.28
C LYS A 96 6.44 -12.30 11.49
N TRP A 97 7.56 -11.85 12.06
CA TRP A 97 8.49 -10.88 11.46
C TRP A 97 9.78 -11.53 10.98
N ASP A 98 9.84 -12.86 10.99
CA ASP A 98 11.04 -13.65 10.68
C ASP A 98 11.60 -13.29 9.30
N LEU A 99 10.74 -12.95 8.34
CA LEU A 99 11.15 -12.61 6.98
C LEU A 99 12.03 -11.36 6.94
N HIS A 100 11.77 -10.36 7.78
CA HIS A 100 12.61 -9.17 7.83
C HIS A 100 14.01 -9.51 8.30
N PHE A 101 14.13 -10.30 9.38
CA PHE A 101 15.41 -10.74 9.91
C PHE A 101 16.18 -11.61 8.92
N ASP A 102 15.51 -12.56 8.27
CA ASP A 102 16.11 -13.42 7.25
C ASP A 102 16.66 -12.60 6.08
N GLU A 103 15.91 -11.59 5.61
CA GLU A 103 16.36 -10.70 4.54
C GLU A 103 17.54 -9.80 4.97
N MET A 104 17.59 -9.37 6.23
CA MET A 104 18.76 -8.65 6.76
C MET A 104 19.99 -9.55 6.81
N LEU A 105 19.84 -10.80 7.28
CA LEU A 105 20.95 -11.76 7.39
C LEU A 105 21.51 -12.18 6.03
N LYS A 106 20.68 -12.27 4.98
CA LYS A 106 21.16 -12.57 3.61
C LYS A 106 22.00 -11.44 2.98
N LYS A 107 21.87 -10.21 3.47
CA LYS A 107 22.61 -9.04 2.96
C LYS A 107 23.94 -8.80 3.68
N ALA A 108 24.17 -9.50 4.80
CA ALA A 108 25.41 -9.47 5.58
C ALA A 108 26.43 -10.47 5.02
#